data_AF-A0A8H2JEZ2-F1
#
_entry.id   AF-A0A8H2JEZ2-F1
#
_cell.length_a   1.000
_cell.length_b   1.000
_cell.length_c   1.000
_cell.angle_alpha   90.00
_cell.angle_beta   90.00
_cell.angle_gamma   90.00
#
_symmetry.space_group_name_H-M   'P 1'
#
loop_
_entity.id
_entity.type
_entity.pdbx_description
1 polymer ?
#
loop_
_entity_poly.entity_id
_entity_poly.type
_entity_poly.pdbx_seq_one_letter_code
_entity_poly.pdbx_strand_id
1 'polypeptide(L)'
;MTLELMAAPRSADETATGVEPASDDAAAPGVTVHLPVLLVGLRWLFDTEQPAGAVQCPAGDSLPSVGGRAFRFIPADRDGRAALGIAVTTGIAGDAIGGHEAADFIDLLEGMGEEVVAISSVAAGAFYLLTLARPAHPTLRSAVVRYRAHHLADSTASPFGPAQRSDDVGRVSAADLQRQLASTEQDREPSPSDSGGVHWMDRFGFSTTAVVGGSEPCLAMQI
;
A
#
# COMPACT_ATOMS: atom_id res chain seq x y z
N MET A 1 47.75 -12.80 69.72
CA MET A 1 46.85 -13.02 70.86
C MET A 1 46.32 -11.67 71.32
N THR A 2 45.18 -11.24 70.76
CA THR A 2 44.17 -10.34 71.36
C THR A 2 43.01 -10.24 70.36
N LEU A 3 41.82 -10.61 70.83
CA LEU A 3 40.53 -10.42 70.17
C LEU A 3 39.96 -9.08 70.63
N GLU A 4 39.33 -8.32 69.75
CA GLU A 4 38.14 -7.55 70.12
C GLU A 4 37.16 -7.44 68.95
N LEU A 5 35.91 -7.69 69.30
CA LEU A 5 34.70 -7.79 68.51
C LEU A 5 33.73 -6.79 69.14
N MET A 6 33.24 -5.79 68.41
CA MET A 6 32.02 -5.07 68.82
C MET A 6 31.25 -4.50 67.62
N ALA A 7 30.03 -5.01 67.49
CA ALA A 7 28.75 -4.34 67.16
C ALA A 7 28.53 -3.57 65.84
N ALA A 8 27.53 -4.05 65.08
CA ALA A 8 26.79 -3.35 64.01
C ALA A 8 25.82 -2.29 64.57
N PRO A 9 25.37 -1.30 63.76
CA PRO A 9 24.05 -1.45 63.13
C PRO A 9 23.89 -0.81 61.72
N ARG A 10 22.79 -1.26 61.08
CA ARG A 10 22.11 -0.84 59.83
C ARG A 10 22.28 0.64 59.42
N SER A 11 22.50 0.86 58.12
CA SER A 11 21.86 1.92 57.34
C SER A 11 21.65 1.46 55.90
N ALA A 12 20.41 1.62 55.45
CA ALA A 12 20.00 1.50 54.06
C ALA A 12 20.71 2.57 53.23
N ASP A 13 21.15 2.21 52.02
CA ASP A 13 21.12 3.14 50.91
C ASP A 13 20.67 2.35 49.67
N GLU A 14 19.35 2.28 49.58
CA GLU A 14 18.59 1.84 48.43
C GLU A 14 18.48 3.07 47.52
N THR A 15 19.47 3.28 46.66
CA THR A 15 19.29 4.13 45.48
C THR A 15 19.98 3.46 44.29
N ALA A 16 19.46 2.28 43.91
CA ALA A 16 19.55 1.85 42.53
C ALA A 16 18.91 2.96 41.68
N THR A 17 19.75 3.82 41.13
CA THR A 17 19.34 4.87 40.21
C THR A 17 18.82 4.16 38.98
N GLY A 18 17.50 3.95 38.96
CA GLY A 18 16.77 3.55 37.77
C GLY A 18 17.02 4.61 36.73
N VAL A 19 17.96 4.33 35.83
CA VAL A 19 17.98 4.93 34.50
C VAL A 19 16.83 4.25 33.76
N GLU A 20 15.62 4.71 34.05
CA GLU A 20 14.52 4.62 33.09
C GLU A 20 15.01 5.41 31.87
N PRO A 21 15.19 4.80 30.69
CA PRO A 21 15.28 5.60 29.49
C PRO A 21 13.93 6.31 29.39
N ALA A 22 13.94 7.62 29.61
CA ALA A 22 12.81 8.46 29.26
C ALA A 22 12.60 8.26 27.75
N SER A 23 11.61 7.43 27.41
CA SER A 23 11.01 7.37 26.08
C SER A 23 10.30 8.70 25.85
N ASP A 24 11.09 9.75 25.63
CA ASP A 24 10.66 10.99 25.00
C ASP A 24 10.94 10.85 23.50
N ASP A 25 10.41 9.78 22.92
CA ASP A 25 10.06 9.79 21.51
C ASP A 25 8.67 10.39 21.51
N ALA A 26 8.52 11.58 20.94
CA ALA A 26 7.21 12.09 20.57
C ALA A 26 6.66 11.11 19.52
N ALA A 27 6.09 10.01 20.02
CA ALA A 27 5.86 8.79 19.27
C ALA A 27 5.12 9.17 18.01
N ALA A 28 5.80 9.03 16.87
CA ALA A 28 5.11 9.06 15.59
C ALA A 28 3.91 8.10 15.74
N PRO A 29 2.69 8.53 15.37
CA PRO A 29 1.53 7.69 15.54
C PRO A 29 1.82 6.35 14.87
N GLY A 30 1.81 5.28 15.66
CA GLY A 30 2.11 3.94 15.16
C GLY A 30 1.20 3.57 13.99
N VAL A 31 1.60 2.60 13.18
CA VAL A 31 0.90 2.22 11.94
C VAL A 31 -0.59 1.87 12.13
N THR A 32 -1.00 1.58 13.37
CA THR A 32 -2.39 1.35 13.78
C THR A 32 -3.32 2.53 13.49
N VAL A 33 -2.80 3.76 13.41
CA VAL A 33 -3.60 4.93 13.01
C VAL A 33 -4.18 4.79 11.60
N HIS A 34 -3.57 3.95 10.75
CA HIS A 34 -4.01 3.67 9.39
C HIS A 34 -5.07 2.55 9.31
N LEU A 35 -5.35 1.87 10.43
CA LEU A 35 -6.25 0.72 10.47
C LEU A 35 -7.62 1.00 9.84
N PRO A 36 -8.31 2.14 10.07
CA PRO A 36 -9.59 2.40 9.41
C PRO A 36 -9.50 2.37 7.88
N VAL A 37 -8.46 2.99 7.31
CA VAL A 37 -8.26 3.04 5.85
C VAL A 37 -7.92 1.65 5.30
N LEU A 38 -7.07 0.90 6.01
CA LEU A 38 -6.71 -0.46 5.64
C LEU A 38 -7.95 -1.38 5.63
N LEU A 39 -8.78 -1.34 6.67
CA LEU A 39 -9.99 -2.16 6.74
C LEU A 39 -10.96 -1.87 5.59
N VAL A 40 -11.16 -0.60 5.23
CA VAL A 40 -12.03 -0.22 4.11
C VAL A 40 -11.47 -0.76 2.79
N GLY A 41 -10.19 -0.55 2.52
CA GLY A 41 -9.60 -0.99 1.25
C GLY A 41 -9.42 -2.50 1.15
N LEU A 42 -9.14 -3.21 2.24
CA LEU A 42 -9.09 -4.67 2.26
C LEU A 42 -10.48 -5.27 2.04
N ARG A 43 -11.52 -4.73 2.68
CA ARG A 43 -12.91 -5.11 2.39
C ARG A 43 -13.28 -4.88 0.94
N TRP A 44 -12.87 -3.76 0.35
CA TRP A 44 -13.05 -3.50 -1.08
C TRP A 44 -12.35 -4.57 -1.94
N LEU A 45 -11.10 -4.87 -1.61
CA LEU A 45 -10.22 -5.74 -2.38
C LEU A 45 -10.68 -7.20 -2.36
N PHE A 46 -11.12 -7.69 -1.20
CA PHE A 46 -11.35 -9.11 -0.96
C PHE A 46 -12.80 -9.53 -0.83
N ASP A 47 -13.67 -8.65 -0.36
CA ASP A 47 -15.02 -9.03 0.06
C ASP A 47 -16.12 -8.26 -0.67
N THR A 48 -15.77 -7.28 -1.50
CA THR A 48 -16.76 -6.44 -2.19
C THR A 48 -17.03 -6.94 -3.60
N GLU A 49 -18.26 -7.38 -3.82
CA GLU A 49 -18.74 -7.73 -5.15
C GLU A 49 -18.77 -6.51 -6.07
N GLN A 50 -18.41 -6.72 -7.33
CA GLN A 50 -18.46 -5.71 -8.37
C GLN A 50 -19.68 -5.96 -9.23
N PRO A 51 -20.46 -4.92 -9.59
CA PRO A 51 -21.61 -5.08 -10.46
C PRO A 51 -21.27 -5.75 -11.79
N ALA A 52 -22.27 -6.42 -12.36
CA ALA A 52 -22.14 -7.02 -13.68
C ALA A 52 -21.81 -5.93 -14.71
N GLY A 53 -20.74 -6.16 -15.48
CA GLY A 53 -20.26 -5.17 -16.47
C GLY A 53 -19.25 -4.14 -15.95
N ALA A 54 -19.02 -4.04 -14.63
CA ALA A 54 -18.02 -3.13 -14.06
C ALA A 54 -16.63 -3.24 -14.72
N VAL A 55 -15.97 -2.11 -14.92
CA VAL A 55 -14.61 -2.06 -15.49
C VAL A 55 -13.70 -1.45 -14.44
N GLN A 56 -12.62 -2.15 -14.06
CA GLN A 56 -11.72 -1.70 -13.00
C GLN A 56 -10.28 -1.63 -13.50
N CYS A 57 -9.61 -0.51 -13.25
CA CYS A 57 -8.18 -0.36 -13.55
C CYS A 57 -7.36 -1.41 -12.76
N PRO A 58 -6.42 -2.12 -13.40
CA PRO A 58 -5.54 -3.09 -12.73
C PRO A 58 -4.68 -2.46 -11.65
N ALA A 59 -4.31 -1.18 -11.80
CA ALA A 59 -3.57 -0.43 -10.77
C ALA A 59 -4.41 -0.15 -9.51
N GLY A 60 -5.68 -0.53 -9.51
CA GLY A 60 -6.53 -0.54 -8.34
C GLY A 60 -7.10 0.81 -7.97
N ASP A 61 -7.36 0.99 -6.68
CA ASP A 61 -7.89 2.23 -6.11
C ASP A 61 -6.99 2.75 -4.98
N SER A 62 -7.07 4.05 -4.68
CA SER A 62 -6.19 4.70 -3.70
C SER A 62 -6.97 5.48 -2.66
N LEU A 63 -6.63 5.26 -1.39
CA LEU A 63 -7.21 5.96 -0.25
C LEU A 63 -6.13 6.78 0.46
N PRO A 64 -6.33 8.08 0.67
CA PRO A 64 -5.43 8.87 1.50
C PRO A 64 -5.57 8.43 2.96
N SER A 65 -4.48 8.56 3.71
CA SER A 65 -4.45 8.35 5.15
C SER A 65 -3.74 9.53 5.83
N VAL A 66 -3.70 9.49 7.16
CA VAL A 66 -3.03 10.50 7.98
C VAL A 66 -1.50 10.38 7.85
N GLY A 67 -0.77 11.33 8.43
CA GLY A 67 0.70 11.25 8.53
C GLY A 67 1.42 11.24 7.19
N GLY A 68 0.79 11.76 6.12
CA GLY A 68 1.44 11.80 4.82
C GLY A 68 1.55 10.43 4.15
N ARG A 69 0.65 9.51 4.49
CA ARG A 69 0.57 8.18 3.88
C ARG A 69 -0.65 8.09 3.00
N ALA A 70 -0.56 7.29 1.95
CA ALA A 70 -1.69 6.84 1.16
C ALA A 70 -1.53 5.37 0.82
N PHE A 71 -2.66 4.68 0.72
CA PHE A 71 -2.71 3.25 0.43
C PHE A 71 -3.32 3.02 -0.93
N ARG A 72 -2.70 2.17 -1.73
CA ARG A 72 -3.19 1.74 -3.03
C ARG A 72 -3.52 0.25 -2.98
N PHE A 73 -4.79 -0.09 -3.16
CA PHE A 73 -5.29 -1.46 -3.14
C PHE A 73 -5.32 -1.98 -4.56
N ILE A 74 -4.48 -2.95 -4.90
CA ILE A 74 -4.22 -3.42 -6.27
C ILE A 74 -4.84 -4.81 -6.45
N PRO A 75 -5.89 -4.97 -7.28
CA PRO A 75 -6.55 -6.27 -7.46
C PRO A 75 -5.73 -7.30 -8.22
N ALA A 76 -4.85 -6.84 -9.11
CA ALA A 76 -3.98 -7.67 -9.92
C ALA A 76 -2.72 -6.89 -10.31
N ASP A 77 -1.64 -7.14 -9.58
CA ASP A 77 -0.30 -6.65 -9.89
C ASP A 77 0.24 -7.28 -11.20
N ARG A 78 1.53 -7.09 -11.46
CA ARG A 78 2.19 -7.63 -12.66
C ARG A 78 2.06 -9.15 -12.76
N ASP A 79 2.10 -9.85 -11.64
CA ASP A 79 2.01 -11.31 -11.56
C ASP A 79 0.55 -11.78 -11.40
N GLY A 80 -0.41 -10.84 -11.41
CA GLY A 80 -1.83 -11.10 -11.27
C GLY A 80 -2.26 -11.39 -9.82
N ARG A 81 -1.41 -11.07 -8.85
CA ARG A 81 -1.69 -11.20 -7.42
C ARG A 81 -2.29 -9.92 -6.86
N ALA A 82 -3.04 -10.04 -5.77
CA ALA A 82 -3.48 -8.85 -5.03
C ALA A 82 -2.27 -8.24 -4.32
N ALA A 83 -2.23 -6.92 -4.23
CA ALA A 83 -1.16 -6.21 -3.54
C ALA A 83 -1.66 -4.93 -2.86
N LEU A 84 -0.93 -4.52 -1.83
CA LEU A 84 -1.09 -3.23 -1.16
C LEU A 84 0.14 -2.37 -1.43
N GLY A 85 -0.09 -1.21 -2.03
CA GLY A 85 0.89 -0.14 -2.15
C GLY A 85 0.79 0.80 -0.96
N ILE A 86 1.92 1.15 -0.36
CA ILE A 86 2.04 2.17 0.68
C ILE A 86 2.90 3.28 0.12
N ALA A 87 2.36 4.50 0.11
CA ALA A 87 2.99 5.63 -0.55
C ALA A 87 3.14 6.81 0.40
N VAL A 88 4.29 7.50 0.31
CA VAL A 88 4.49 8.79 0.97
C VAL A 88 3.92 9.91 0.08
N THR A 89 3.18 10.84 0.69
CA THR A 89 2.49 11.94 -0.03
C THR A 89 2.97 13.33 0.34
N THR A 90 3.83 13.50 1.36
CA THR A 90 4.23 14.82 1.87
C THR A 90 5.25 15.54 0.99
N GLY A 91 5.97 14.81 0.13
CA GLY A 91 7.08 15.36 -0.67
C GLY A 91 8.25 15.87 0.17
N ILE A 92 8.27 15.61 1.49
CA ILE A 92 9.32 16.06 2.40
C ILE A 92 10.54 15.15 2.23
N ALA A 93 11.71 15.75 2.00
CA ALA A 93 12.95 14.99 1.88
C ALA A 93 13.26 14.25 3.19
N GLY A 94 13.47 12.93 3.09
CA GLY A 94 13.69 12.07 4.25
C GLY A 94 12.43 11.47 4.87
N ASP A 95 11.23 11.91 4.44
CA ASP A 95 9.98 11.20 4.72
C ASP A 95 9.92 9.99 3.77
N ALA A 96 10.56 8.91 4.18
CA ALA A 96 10.58 7.63 3.49
C ALA A 96 10.09 6.56 4.44
N ILE A 97 9.43 5.53 3.89
CA ILE A 97 8.99 4.40 4.68
C ILE A 97 10.22 3.60 5.09
N GLY A 98 10.53 3.64 6.39
CA GLY A 98 11.65 2.94 6.97
C GLY A 98 11.42 1.42 7.04
N GLY A 99 12.49 0.65 7.24
CA GLY A 99 12.37 -0.81 7.37
C GLY A 99 11.54 -1.24 8.58
N HIS A 100 11.58 -0.49 9.68
CA HIS A 100 10.75 -0.76 10.86
C HIS A 100 9.28 -0.46 10.59
N GLU A 101 8.97 0.69 10.01
CA GLU A 101 7.59 1.05 9.60
C GLU A 101 7.01 0.00 8.63
N ALA A 102 7.81 -0.47 7.67
CA ALA A 102 7.39 -1.53 6.74
C ALA A 102 7.12 -2.87 7.46
N ALA A 103 7.94 -3.23 8.46
CA ALA A 103 7.72 -4.43 9.27
C ALA A 103 6.44 -4.30 10.11
N ASP A 104 6.21 -3.15 10.74
CA ASP A 104 5.00 -2.91 11.52
C ASP A 104 3.73 -3.00 10.66
N PHE A 105 3.79 -2.55 9.39
CA PHE A 105 2.69 -2.74 8.45
C PHE A 105 2.44 -4.21 8.10
N ILE A 106 3.50 -5.02 7.97
CA ILE A 106 3.36 -6.47 7.75
C ILE A 106 2.70 -7.10 8.97
N ASP A 107 3.20 -6.83 10.17
CA ASP A 107 2.64 -7.35 11.43
C ASP A 107 1.17 -6.95 11.60
N LEU A 108 0.81 -5.71 11.21
CA LEU A 108 -0.57 -5.23 11.23
C LEU A 108 -1.46 -6.00 10.24
N LEU A 109 -0.99 -6.25 9.01
CA LEU A 109 -1.73 -7.02 7.99
C LEU A 109 -1.92 -8.48 8.43
N GLU A 110 -0.87 -9.11 8.93
CA GLU A 110 -0.92 -10.49 9.43
C GLU A 110 -1.83 -10.60 10.66
N GLY A 111 -1.81 -9.60 11.54
CA GLY A 111 -2.74 -9.48 12.66
C GLY A 111 -4.22 -9.33 12.25
N MET A 112 -4.48 -8.80 11.05
CA MET A 112 -5.81 -8.77 10.43
C MET A 112 -6.15 -10.08 9.68
N GLY A 113 -5.23 -11.03 9.59
CA GLY A 113 -5.39 -12.30 8.91
C GLY A 113 -4.97 -12.30 7.44
N GLU A 114 -4.30 -11.25 6.96
CA GLU A 114 -3.82 -11.14 5.59
C GLU A 114 -2.31 -11.43 5.51
N GLU A 115 -1.94 -12.51 4.83
CA GLU A 115 -0.54 -12.95 4.69
C GLU A 115 0.19 -12.19 3.57
N VAL A 116 1.37 -11.66 3.87
CA VAL A 116 2.26 -10.98 2.91
C VAL A 116 3.30 -11.95 2.37
N VAL A 117 3.26 -12.22 1.06
CA VAL A 117 4.17 -13.20 0.41
C VAL A 117 5.41 -12.59 -0.20
N ALA A 118 5.39 -11.28 -0.47
CA ALA A 118 6.53 -10.56 -0.99
C ALA A 118 6.46 -9.06 -0.64
N ILE A 119 7.63 -8.46 -0.50
CA ILE A 119 7.80 -7.02 -0.30
C ILE A 119 8.76 -6.48 -1.37
N SER A 120 8.42 -5.32 -1.93
CA SER A 120 9.34 -4.56 -2.78
C SER A 120 9.28 -3.08 -2.45
N SER A 121 10.46 -2.47 -2.35
CA SER A 121 10.60 -1.03 -2.20
C SER A 121 10.90 -0.41 -3.56
N VAL A 122 10.23 0.69 -3.87
CA VAL A 122 10.36 1.44 -5.12
C VAL A 122 10.65 2.90 -4.78
N ALA A 123 11.36 3.58 -5.68
CA ALA A 123 11.64 5.01 -5.57
C ALA A 123 12.28 5.41 -4.21
N ALA A 124 13.32 4.68 -3.80
CA ALA A 124 14.08 4.93 -2.58
C ALA A 124 13.22 5.00 -1.29
N GLY A 125 12.21 4.13 -1.19
CA GLY A 125 11.34 4.03 -0.02
C GLY A 125 10.16 5.00 0.00
N ALA A 126 9.95 5.79 -1.07
CA ALA A 126 8.75 6.60 -1.24
C ALA A 126 7.50 5.75 -1.56
N PHE A 127 7.71 4.51 -2.03
CA PHE A 127 6.62 3.57 -2.30
C PHE A 127 7.05 2.14 -1.93
N TYR A 128 6.22 1.45 -1.14
CA TYR A 128 6.36 0.03 -0.87
C TYR A 128 5.19 -0.72 -1.48
N LEU A 129 5.46 -1.91 -2.00
CA LEU A 129 4.46 -2.82 -2.50
C LEU A 129 4.55 -4.13 -1.73
N LEU A 130 3.44 -4.50 -1.09
CA LEU A 130 3.26 -5.74 -0.34
C LEU A 130 2.33 -6.65 -1.14
N THR A 131 2.84 -7.77 -1.65
CA THR A 131 2.04 -8.76 -2.38
C THR A 131 1.35 -9.67 -1.36
N LEU A 132 0.05 -9.88 -1.54
CA LEU A 132 -0.80 -10.63 -0.61
C LEU A 132 -1.02 -12.06 -1.11
N ALA A 133 -1.12 -13.01 -0.19
CA ALA A 133 -1.41 -14.42 -0.53
C ALA A 133 -2.83 -14.60 -1.07
N ARG A 134 -3.79 -13.93 -0.43
CA ARG A 134 -5.21 -14.00 -0.78
C ARG A 134 -5.45 -13.32 -2.13
N PRO A 135 -6.10 -13.97 -3.10
CA PRO A 135 -6.48 -13.31 -4.35
C PRO A 135 -7.61 -12.31 -4.10
N ALA A 136 -7.64 -11.22 -4.88
CA ALA A 136 -8.73 -10.26 -4.88
C ALA A 136 -10.07 -10.93 -5.25
N HIS A 137 -11.18 -10.28 -4.88
CA HIS A 137 -12.53 -10.79 -5.09
C HIS A 137 -12.75 -11.19 -6.58
N PRO A 138 -13.35 -12.36 -6.89
CA PRO A 138 -13.44 -12.87 -8.26
C PRO A 138 -14.15 -11.93 -9.23
N THR A 139 -15.17 -11.19 -8.78
CA THR A 139 -15.86 -10.19 -9.62
C THR A 139 -14.98 -8.97 -9.91
N LEU A 140 -14.13 -8.58 -8.96
CA LEU A 140 -13.16 -7.49 -9.10
C LEU A 140 -12.05 -7.87 -10.08
N ARG A 141 -11.55 -9.11 -9.99
CA ARG A 141 -10.61 -9.67 -10.98
C ARG A 141 -11.25 -9.72 -12.38
N SER A 142 -12.52 -10.11 -12.47
CA SER A 142 -13.26 -10.11 -13.73
C SER A 142 -13.40 -8.70 -14.31
N ALA A 143 -13.65 -7.68 -13.48
CA ALA A 143 -13.68 -6.28 -13.90
C ALA A 143 -12.33 -5.79 -14.43
N VAL A 144 -11.21 -6.26 -13.85
CA VAL A 144 -9.86 -5.98 -14.35
C VAL A 144 -9.59 -6.66 -15.70
N VAL A 145 -10.06 -7.90 -15.89
CA VAL A 145 -9.94 -8.59 -17.19
C VAL A 145 -10.69 -7.83 -18.27
N ARG A 146 -11.90 -7.33 -17.99
CA ARG A 146 -12.65 -6.46 -18.91
C ARG A 146 -11.86 -5.19 -19.23
N TYR A 147 -11.31 -4.51 -18.22
CA TYR A 147 -10.47 -3.33 -18.43
C TYR A 147 -9.31 -3.61 -19.39
N ARG A 148 -8.57 -4.71 -19.19
CA ARG A 148 -7.45 -5.08 -20.06
C ARG A 148 -7.91 -5.36 -21.49
N ALA A 149 -9.07 -6.01 -21.67
CA ALA A 149 -9.64 -6.26 -22.99
C ALA A 149 -10.05 -4.95 -23.70
N HIS A 150 -10.69 -4.01 -22.99
CA HIS A 150 -11.03 -2.69 -23.52
C HIS A 150 -9.77 -1.89 -23.88
N HIS A 151 -8.81 -1.81 -22.97
CA HIS A 151 -7.57 -1.09 -23.19
C HIS A 151 -6.77 -1.65 -24.38
N LEU A 152 -6.72 -2.98 -24.54
CA LEU A 152 -6.09 -3.63 -25.70
C LEU A 152 -6.81 -3.24 -27.00
N ALA A 153 -8.15 -3.33 -27.03
CA ALA A 153 -8.94 -2.95 -28.20
C ALA A 153 -8.69 -1.48 -28.59
N ASP A 154 -8.70 -0.57 -27.61
CA ASP A 154 -8.46 0.85 -27.85
C ASP A 154 -7.03 1.14 -28.33
N SER A 155 -6.04 0.46 -27.73
CA SER A 155 -4.62 0.59 -28.13
C SER A 155 -4.39 0.09 -29.56
N THR A 156 -5.15 -0.92 -30.01
CA THR A 156 -5.08 -1.39 -31.41
C THR A 156 -5.81 -0.46 -32.38
N ALA A 157 -6.81 0.28 -31.91
CA ALA A 157 -7.59 1.21 -32.73
C ALA A 157 -6.91 2.57 -32.94
N SER A 158 -6.07 3.01 -31.99
CA SER A 158 -5.39 4.30 -32.04
C SER A 158 -3.93 4.21 -31.57
N PRO A 159 -2.95 4.54 -32.43
CA PRO A 159 -1.54 4.55 -32.03
C PRO A 159 -1.18 5.68 -31.04
N PHE A 160 -2.10 6.63 -30.81
CA PHE A 160 -1.93 7.74 -29.86
C PHE A 160 -2.57 7.46 -28.49
N GLY A 161 -3.08 6.23 -28.27
CA GLY A 161 -3.79 5.85 -27.05
C GLY A 161 -5.32 6.06 -27.16
N PRO A 162 -6.07 5.60 -26.14
CA PRO A 162 -7.54 5.62 -26.15
C PRO A 162 -8.07 7.06 -26.26
N ALA A 163 -9.03 7.29 -27.16
CA ALA A 163 -9.72 8.58 -27.30
C ALA A 163 -10.76 8.83 -26.19
N GLN A 164 -11.15 7.79 -25.46
CA GLN A 164 -12.12 7.83 -24.37
C GLN A 164 -11.51 7.18 -23.12
N ARG A 165 -11.48 7.92 -22.00
CA ARG A 165 -11.47 7.26 -20.69
C ARG A 165 -12.78 6.50 -20.64
N SER A 166 -12.72 5.17 -20.59
CA SER A 166 -13.91 4.34 -20.42
C SER A 166 -14.72 4.90 -19.26
N ASP A 167 -15.90 5.44 -19.55
CA ASP A 167 -16.76 6.01 -18.53
C ASP A 167 -17.03 4.95 -17.47
N ASP A 168 -17.04 5.44 -16.23
CA ASP A 168 -16.98 4.69 -14.99
C ASP A 168 -18.31 4.00 -14.67
N VAL A 169 -18.78 3.14 -15.59
CA VAL A 169 -20.12 2.57 -15.51
C VAL A 169 -20.14 1.46 -14.46
N GLY A 170 -20.54 1.85 -13.25
CA GLY A 170 -21.07 0.96 -12.23
C GLY A 170 -20.06 0.11 -11.47
N ARG A 171 -18.77 0.50 -11.39
CA ARG A 171 -17.87 -0.12 -10.39
C ARG A 171 -18.19 0.37 -8.99
N VAL A 172 -17.84 -0.42 -7.99
CA VAL A 172 -17.77 0.03 -6.60
C VAL A 172 -16.30 0.29 -6.31
N SER A 173 -15.93 1.52 -6.00
CA SER A 173 -14.56 1.91 -5.62
C SER A 173 -14.35 1.81 -4.10
N ALA A 174 -13.10 1.75 -3.65
CA ALA A 174 -12.78 1.79 -2.23
C ALA A 174 -13.18 3.15 -1.64
N ALA A 175 -13.06 4.22 -2.43
CA ALA A 175 -13.51 5.57 -2.06
C ALA A 175 -15.04 5.64 -1.88
N ASP A 176 -15.82 4.89 -2.67
CA ASP A 176 -17.27 4.78 -2.49
C ASP A 176 -17.60 4.12 -1.16
N LEU A 177 -16.92 3.02 -0.81
CA LEU A 177 -17.10 2.34 0.47
C LEU A 177 -16.72 3.26 1.65
N GLN A 178 -15.61 3.99 1.54
CA GLN A 178 -15.20 4.95 2.58
C GLN A 178 -16.26 6.03 2.80
N ARG A 179 -16.82 6.58 1.70
CA ARG A 179 -17.89 7.58 1.78
C ARG A 179 -19.18 7.00 2.39
N GLN A 180 -19.57 5.78 2.00
CA GLN A 180 -20.77 5.12 2.54
C GLN A 180 -20.65 4.89 4.06
N LEU A 181 -19.47 4.47 4.53
CA LEU A 181 -19.23 4.27 5.95
C LEU A 181 -19.23 5.60 6.72
N ALA A 182 -18.58 6.64 6.18
CA ALA A 182 -18.61 7.98 6.77
C ALA A 182 -20.03 8.57 6.84
N SER A 183 -20.87 8.36 5.81
CA SER A 183 -22.26 8.82 5.81
C SER A 183 -23.11 8.08 6.85
N THR A 184 -22.84 6.78 7.08
CA THR A 184 -23.52 6.00 8.12
C THR A 184 -23.17 6.50 9.53
N GLU A 185 -21.98 7.08 9.71
CA GLU A 185 -21.55 7.73 10.96
C GLU A 185 -22.06 9.18 11.09
N GLN A 186 -22.17 9.92 9.97
CA GLN A 186 -22.68 11.30 9.91
C GLN A 186 -24.19 11.44 10.12
N ASP A 187 -24.98 10.40 9.91
CA ASP A 187 -26.38 10.33 10.38
C ASP A 187 -26.50 10.46 11.93
N ARG A 188 -25.36 10.60 12.64
CA ARG A 188 -25.26 10.85 14.07
C ARG A 188 -24.81 12.27 14.49
N GLU A 189 -24.40 13.16 13.56
CA GLU A 189 -24.29 14.64 13.64
C GLU A 189 -23.33 15.19 12.56
N PRO A 190 -23.52 16.39 11.96
CA PRO A 190 -22.77 16.82 10.79
C PRO A 190 -21.63 17.82 11.09
N SER A 191 -20.50 17.68 10.40
CA SER A 191 -19.58 18.78 10.03
C SER A 191 -18.63 18.40 8.87
N PRO A 192 -18.05 19.39 8.14
CA PRO A 192 -17.86 19.31 6.69
C PRO A 192 -16.46 18.90 6.22
N SER A 193 -16.45 18.40 4.97
CA SER A 193 -15.36 17.90 4.14
C SER A 193 -14.13 18.79 3.97
N ASP A 194 -12.97 18.13 3.90
CA ASP A 194 -11.81 18.56 3.11
C ASP A 194 -11.55 17.53 1.99
N SER A 195 -11.61 17.97 0.73
CA SER A 195 -11.37 17.16 -0.46
C SER A 195 -10.06 17.56 -1.12
N GLY A 196 -8.98 16.83 -0.80
CA GLY A 196 -7.70 16.89 -1.51
C GLY A 196 -7.46 15.59 -2.27
N GLY A 197 -7.81 15.53 -3.55
CA GLY A 197 -7.52 14.38 -4.40
C GLY A 197 -6.03 14.35 -4.80
N VAL A 198 -5.30 13.30 -4.42
CA VAL A 198 -3.91 13.08 -4.84
C VAL A 198 -3.91 12.42 -6.22
N HIS A 199 -3.36 13.11 -7.23
CA HIS A 199 -3.25 12.60 -8.60
C HIS A 199 -2.00 11.71 -8.75
N TRP A 200 -2.20 10.40 -8.82
CA TRP A 200 -1.14 9.43 -9.10
C TRP A 200 -0.88 9.30 -10.60
N MET A 201 0.39 9.30 -11.01
CA MET A 201 0.78 8.87 -12.36
C MET A 201 0.74 7.34 -12.45
N ASP A 202 -0.02 6.81 -13.42
CA ASP A 202 0.00 5.39 -13.80
C ASP A 202 1.36 5.01 -14.40
N ARG A 203 2.37 4.74 -13.55
CA ARG A 203 3.66 4.17 -13.97
C ARG A 203 3.61 2.64 -14.07
N PHE A 204 2.63 2.13 -14.82
CA PHE A 204 2.69 0.76 -15.35
C PHE A 204 2.47 0.81 -16.86
N GLY A 205 3.34 1.56 -17.55
CA GLY A 205 3.49 1.50 -18.98
C GLY A 205 4.29 0.26 -19.37
N PHE A 206 3.68 -0.61 -20.17
CA PHE A 206 4.35 -1.76 -20.77
C PHE A 206 5.48 -1.31 -21.69
N SER A 207 6.60 -2.05 -21.66
CA SER A 207 7.49 -2.20 -22.81
C SER A 207 7.90 -3.67 -22.89
N THR A 208 7.18 -4.42 -23.71
CA THR A 208 7.70 -5.66 -24.30
C THR A 208 7.91 -5.37 -25.77
N THR A 209 9.11 -4.89 -26.11
CA THR A 209 9.68 -5.17 -27.43
C THR A 209 10.59 -6.37 -27.26
N ALA A 210 10.00 -7.55 -27.37
CA ALA A 210 10.77 -8.75 -27.72
C ALA A 210 11.27 -8.56 -29.15
N VAL A 211 12.54 -8.25 -29.32
CA VAL A 211 13.24 -8.50 -30.60
C VAL A 211 13.76 -9.93 -30.54
N VAL A 212 12.98 -10.85 -31.11
CA VAL A 212 13.52 -12.08 -31.69
C VAL A 212 13.42 -11.90 -33.19
N GLY A 213 14.57 -11.93 -33.84
CA GLY A 213 14.71 -11.84 -35.29
C GLY A 213 16.18 -12.03 -35.65
N GLY A 214 16.65 -13.28 -35.54
CA GLY A 214 17.97 -13.66 -35.99
C GLY A 214 18.13 -13.46 -37.49
N SER A 215 19.33 -13.07 -37.89
CA SER A 215 19.95 -13.39 -39.17
C SER A 215 21.43 -13.04 -39.04
N GLU A 216 22.26 -14.03 -38.72
CA GLU A 216 23.64 -14.00 -39.22
C GLU A 216 23.59 -14.08 -40.75
N PRO A 217 24.49 -13.37 -41.42
CA PRO A 217 25.46 -14.13 -42.19
C PRO A 217 26.91 -13.67 -41.96
N CYS A 218 27.77 -14.66 -41.80
CA CYS A 218 29.21 -14.58 -42.07
C CYS A 218 29.47 -14.10 -43.50
N LEU A 219 30.46 -13.21 -43.73
CA LEU A 219 31.64 -13.46 -44.59
C LEU A 219 32.48 -12.19 -44.88
N ALA A 220 33.80 -12.40 -44.71
CA ALA A 220 34.93 -11.98 -45.55
C ALA A 220 35.38 -10.50 -45.69
N MET A 221 36.56 -10.25 -45.10
CA MET A 221 37.85 -9.80 -45.70
C MET A 221 37.95 -8.63 -46.71
N GLN A 222 39.00 -7.81 -46.43
CA GLN A 222 39.80 -6.91 -47.30
C GLN A 222 39.14 -5.59 -47.70
N ILE A 223 39.81 -4.43 -47.58
CA ILE A 223 41.18 -4.07 -48.02
C ILE A 223 41.95 -3.34 -46.92
#